data_AF-A0AA39JTF1-F1
#
_entry.id   AF-A0AA39JTF1-F1
#
_cell.length_a   1.000
_cell.length_b   1.000
_cell.length_c   1.000
_cell.angle_alpha   90.00
_cell.angle_beta   90.00
_cell.angle_gamma   90.00
#
_symmetry.space_group_name_H-M   'P 1'
#
loop_
_entity.id
_entity.type
_entity.pdbx_description
1 polymer ?
#
loop_
_entity_poly.entity_id
_entity_poly.type
_entity_poly.pdbx_seq_one_letter_code
_entity_poly.pdbx_strand_id
1 'polypeptide(L)'
;GVLISGSQALSVFTGEQYLNSDLDLYINQYQRRDLTNVLECIGYTSCGSLRPPLLRPSIVRWQSIEYADKSIADVEEFRNGSGAVMQVISSYGPLLDIILGFHSMCVMNVVAHKYAYCLYPKVTLIIKASIVQSGDDNNTIRAQNKYADRGYRLLCHEMLTPTLDFQLQSRSVGDRHCQTLPL
;
A
#
# COMPACT_ATOMS: atom_id res chain seq x y z
N GLY A 1 2.61 -15.94 -4.42
CA GLY A 1 1.26 -15.55 -3.96
C GLY A 1 1.08 -14.07 -4.20
N VAL A 2 -0.17 -13.62 -4.30
CA VAL A 2 -0.52 -12.20 -4.50
C VAL A 2 -0.93 -11.61 -3.16
N LEU A 3 -0.50 -10.38 -2.88
CA LEU A 3 -1.03 -9.58 -1.80
C LEU A 3 -1.80 -8.39 -2.39
N ILE A 4 -2.88 -7.99 -1.75
CA ILE A 4 -3.60 -6.76 -2.06
C ILE A 4 -3.30 -5.76 -0.94
N SER A 5 -3.02 -4.51 -1.29
CA SER A 5 -2.79 -3.43 -0.32
C SER A 5 -3.56 -2.16 -0.70
N GLY A 6 -3.20 -1.03 -0.09
CA GLY A 6 -3.73 0.27 -0.45
C GLY A 6 -5.17 0.46 0.00
N SER A 7 -5.90 1.26 -0.76
CA SER A 7 -7.27 1.66 -0.42
C SER A 7 -8.27 0.51 -0.43
N GLN A 8 -8.08 -0.48 -1.31
CA GLN A 8 -8.98 -1.63 -1.37
C GLN A 8 -8.70 -2.65 -0.26
N ALA A 9 -7.47 -2.71 0.27
CA ALA A 9 -7.23 -3.47 1.49
C ALA A 9 -7.85 -2.78 2.71
N LEU A 10 -7.80 -1.44 2.77
CA LEU A 10 -8.43 -0.66 3.82
C LEU A 10 -9.96 -0.83 3.85
N SER A 11 -10.62 -0.89 2.69
CA SER A 11 -12.08 -1.04 2.62
C SER A 11 -12.59 -2.35 3.24
N VAL A 12 -11.78 -3.42 3.23
CA VAL A 12 -12.13 -4.69 3.90
C VAL A 12 -12.33 -4.49 5.40
N PHE A 13 -11.58 -3.56 6.02
CA PHE A 13 -11.69 -3.29 7.46
C PHE A 13 -12.70 -2.20 7.80
N THR A 14 -12.87 -1.20 6.93
CA THR A 14 -13.77 -0.07 7.19
C THR A 14 -15.20 -0.33 6.73
N GLY A 15 -15.40 -1.24 5.77
CA GLY A 15 -16.67 -1.43 5.07
C GLY A 15 -17.02 -0.28 4.11
N GLU A 16 -16.12 0.70 3.93
CA GLU A 16 -16.33 1.86 3.04
C GLU A 16 -16.02 1.49 1.58
N GLN A 17 -16.83 1.97 0.64
CA GLN A 17 -16.53 1.83 -0.79
C GLN A 17 -15.79 3.05 -1.32
N TYR A 18 -14.55 2.85 -1.77
CA TYR A 18 -13.74 3.88 -2.39
C TYR A 18 -13.95 3.88 -3.91
N LEU A 19 -14.98 4.59 -4.37
CA LEU A 19 -15.27 4.75 -5.80
C LEU A 19 -14.07 5.37 -6.54
N ASN A 20 -13.87 4.95 -7.79
CA ASN A 20 -12.77 5.38 -8.67
C ASN A 20 -11.37 5.13 -8.09
N SER A 21 -11.26 4.18 -7.15
CA SER A 21 -9.96 3.72 -6.67
C SER A 21 -9.46 2.56 -7.51
N ASP A 22 -8.15 2.56 -7.72
CA ASP A 22 -7.36 1.43 -8.18
C ASP A 22 -7.34 0.27 -7.18
N LEU A 23 -7.05 -0.92 -7.72
CA LEU A 23 -6.71 -2.12 -6.96
C LEU A 23 -5.21 -2.41 -7.08
N ASP A 24 -4.50 -2.34 -5.95
CA ASP A 24 -3.06 -2.56 -5.89
C ASP A 24 -2.75 -4.03 -5.61
N LEU A 25 -2.09 -4.70 -6.56
CA LEU A 25 -1.67 -6.10 -6.51
C LEU A 25 -0.16 -6.18 -6.38
N TYR A 26 0.34 -6.81 -5.32
CA TYR A 26 1.76 -7.05 -5.10
C TYR A 26 2.09 -8.50 -5.40
N ILE A 27 3.11 -8.72 -6.22
CA ILE A 27 3.51 -10.06 -6.62
C ILE A 27 5.03 -10.17 -6.72
N ASN A 28 5.56 -11.37 -6.50
CA ASN A 28 6.96 -11.62 -6.80
C ASN A 28 7.17 -11.58 -8.33
N GLN A 29 8.24 -10.93 -8.79
CA GLN A 29 8.55 -10.76 -10.22
C GLN A 29 8.59 -12.09 -10.98
N TYR A 30 9.05 -13.17 -10.35
CA TYR A 30 9.11 -14.49 -10.98
C TYR A 30 7.72 -15.10 -11.27
N GLN A 31 6.67 -14.61 -10.59
CA GLN A 31 5.29 -15.06 -10.75
C GLN A 31 4.42 -14.05 -11.52
N ARG A 32 4.99 -12.90 -11.93
CA ARG A 32 4.25 -11.82 -12.60
C ARG A 32 3.52 -12.33 -13.84
N ARG A 33 4.17 -13.16 -14.66
CA ARG A 33 3.60 -13.69 -15.90
C ARG A 33 2.30 -14.47 -15.66
N ASP A 34 2.25 -15.28 -14.61
CA ASP A 34 1.04 -16.06 -14.28
C ASP A 34 -0.12 -15.13 -13.91
N LEU A 35 0.15 -14.08 -13.12
CA LEU A 35 -0.85 -13.07 -12.80
C LEU A 35 -1.30 -12.30 -14.04
N THR A 36 -0.37 -11.89 -14.91
CA THR A 36 -0.70 -11.22 -16.18
C THR A 36 -1.65 -12.06 -17.02
N ASN A 37 -1.36 -13.36 -17.20
CA ASN A 37 -2.23 -14.26 -17.94
C ASN A 37 -3.63 -14.34 -17.32
N VAL A 38 -3.72 -14.40 -15.98
CA VAL A 38 -5.02 -14.40 -15.28
C VAL A 38 -5.77 -13.10 -15.52
N LEU A 39 -5.11 -11.95 -15.42
CA LEU A 39 -5.71 -10.63 -15.66
C LEU A 39 -6.24 -10.50 -17.09
N GLU A 40 -5.47 -10.96 -18.08
CA GLU A 40 -5.89 -11.00 -19.48
C GLU A 40 -7.11 -11.90 -19.69
N CYS A 41 -7.13 -13.08 -19.06
CA CYS A 41 -8.28 -13.99 -19.12
C CYS A 41 -9.57 -13.38 -18.54
N ILE A 42 -9.46 -12.48 -17.55
CA ILE A 42 -10.62 -11.79 -16.96
C ILE A 42 -10.90 -10.42 -17.60
N GLY A 43 -10.27 -10.12 -18.75
CA GLY A 43 -10.60 -8.97 -19.59
C GLY A 43 -9.86 -7.67 -19.23
N TYR A 44 -8.72 -7.76 -18.56
CA TYR A 44 -7.82 -6.62 -18.36
C TYR A 44 -6.69 -6.64 -19.38
N THR A 45 -6.29 -5.46 -19.83
CA THR A 45 -5.17 -5.28 -20.76
C THR A 45 -4.10 -4.43 -20.09
N SER A 46 -2.82 -4.80 -20.26
CA SER A 46 -1.71 -3.96 -19.82
C SER A 46 -1.68 -2.64 -20.60
N CYS A 47 -1.53 -1.55 -19.87
CA CYS A 47 -1.33 -0.19 -20.38
C CYS A 47 0.15 0.23 -20.34
N GLY A 48 1.06 -0.67 -19.95
CA GLY A 48 2.50 -0.45 -19.86
C GLY A 48 3.00 -0.12 -18.46
N SER A 49 4.33 -0.01 -18.37
CA SER A 49 5.03 0.31 -17.12
C SER A 49 4.87 1.78 -16.76
N LEU A 50 4.46 2.01 -15.51
CA LEU A 50 4.39 3.31 -14.86
C LEU A 50 5.71 3.69 -14.18
N ARG A 51 6.74 2.84 -14.22
CA ARG A 51 8.01 3.13 -13.55
C ARG A 51 8.70 4.29 -14.26
N PRO A 52 8.92 5.43 -13.59
CA PRO A 52 9.63 6.54 -14.22
C PRO A 52 11.08 6.14 -14.51
N PRO A 53 11.68 6.57 -15.63
CA PRO A 53 13.09 6.35 -15.92
C PRO A 53 13.93 7.13 -14.90
N LEU A 54 14.38 6.42 -13.85
CA LEU A 54 15.27 6.88 -12.78
C LEU A 54 14.80 8.15 -12.05
N LEU A 55 13.90 7.99 -11.08
CA LEU A 55 13.71 9.02 -10.06
C LEU A 55 15.00 9.14 -9.22
N ARG A 56 15.52 10.36 -9.12
CA ARG A 56 16.70 10.68 -8.32
C ARG A 56 16.39 10.42 -6.84
N PRO A 57 17.35 9.91 -6.06
CA PRO A 57 17.12 9.60 -4.65
C PRO A 57 16.81 10.88 -3.86
N SER A 58 15.55 11.02 -3.45
CA SER A 58 15.13 12.05 -2.50
C SER A 58 15.69 11.70 -1.12
N ILE A 59 16.58 12.55 -0.61
CA ILE A 59 17.32 12.37 0.64
C ILE A 59 16.38 12.58 1.83
N VAL A 60 15.65 11.53 2.24
CA VAL A 60 15.20 11.37 3.64
C VAL A 60 15.29 9.89 3.99
N ARG A 61 16.33 9.55 4.77
CA ARG A 61 16.74 8.18 5.10
C ARG A 61 15.87 7.58 6.20
N TRP A 62 14.97 6.69 5.82
CA TRP A 62 14.62 5.53 6.64
C TRP A 62 15.13 4.29 5.92
N GLN A 63 15.85 3.40 6.63
CA GLN A 63 16.49 2.24 6.02
C GLN A 63 15.52 1.36 5.22
N SER A 64 14.23 1.30 5.56
CA SER A 64 13.23 0.53 4.80
C SER A 64 12.88 1.13 3.42
N ILE A 65 12.97 2.45 3.24
CA ILE A 65 12.54 3.14 2.01
C ILE A 65 13.54 2.89 0.87
N GLU A 66 14.84 2.97 1.16
CA GLU A 66 15.89 2.72 0.18
C GLU A 66 15.86 1.25 -0.30
N TYR A 67 15.43 0.32 0.57
CA TYR A 67 15.25 -1.09 0.22
C TYR A 67 13.96 -1.34 -0.56
N ALA A 68 12.85 -0.70 -0.19
CA ALA A 68 11.57 -0.83 -0.89
C ALA A 68 11.69 -0.43 -2.36
N ASP A 69 12.29 0.74 -2.64
CA ASP A 69 12.44 1.23 -4.02
C ASP A 69 13.42 0.36 -4.86
N LYS A 70 14.48 -0.14 -4.23
CA LYS A 70 15.41 -1.12 -4.83
C LYS A 70 14.76 -2.48 -5.09
N SER A 71 13.74 -2.85 -4.31
CA SER A 71 13.06 -4.15 -4.43
C SER A 71 11.98 -4.17 -5.51
N ILE A 72 11.36 -3.02 -5.81
CA ILE A 72 10.36 -2.91 -6.89
C ILE A 72 11.06 -3.24 -8.20
N ALA A 73 10.52 -4.20 -8.93
CA ALA A 73 10.95 -4.60 -10.25
C ALA A 73 10.20 -3.79 -11.31
N ASP A 74 8.89 -3.68 -11.18
CA ASP A 74 8.03 -2.91 -12.09
C ASP A 74 6.73 -2.48 -11.40
N VAL A 75 6.09 -1.45 -11.95
CA VAL A 75 4.72 -1.05 -11.64
C VAL A 75 3.98 -0.96 -12.96
N GLU A 76 3.05 -1.88 -13.20
CA GLU A 76 2.33 -1.98 -14.47
C GLU A 76 0.84 -1.71 -14.26
N GLU A 77 0.25 -0.87 -15.12
CA GLU A 77 -1.17 -0.57 -15.05
C GLU A 77 -1.96 -1.50 -15.97
N PHE A 78 -3.08 -2.02 -15.47
CA PHE A 78 -4.03 -2.84 -16.20
C PHE A 78 -5.40 -2.18 -16.19
N ARG A 79 -6.09 -2.17 -17.33
CA ARG A 79 -7.44 -1.62 -17.45
C ARG A 79 -8.38 -2.59 -18.14
N ASN A 80 -9.63 -2.63 -17.70
CA ASN A 80 -10.68 -3.38 -18.37
C ASN A 80 -11.63 -2.46 -19.18
N GLY A 81 -12.55 -3.06 -19.94
CA GLY A 81 -13.52 -2.32 -20.76
C GLY A 81 -14.50 -1.42 -20.00
N SER A 82 -14.60 -1.56 -18.67
CA SER A 82 -15.43 -0.68 -17.82
C SER A 82 -14.66 0.53 -17.26
N GLY A 83 -13.34 0.60 -17.50
CA GLY A 83 -12.47 1.65 -16.95
C GLY A 83 -11.92 1.35 -15.56
N ALA A 84 -12.17 0.15 -15.00
CA ALA A 84 -11.56 -0.28 -13.74
C ALA A 84 -10.05 -0.46 -13.91
N VAL A 85 -9.29 -0.02 -12.91
CA VAL A 85 -7.83 0.01 -12.93
C VAL A 85 -7.26 -0.95 -11.89
N MET A 86 -6.33 -1.79 -12.31
CA MET A 86 -5.48 -2.59 -11.42
C MET A 86 -4.02 -2.15 -11.61
N GLN A 87 -3.30 -1.96 -10.53
CA GLN A 87 -1.86 -1.73 -10.57
C GLN A 87 -1.15 -3.00 -10.08
N VAL A 88 -0.26 -3.54 -10.89
CA VAL A 88 0.56 -4.71 -10.56
C VAL A 88 1.95 -4.22 -10.20
N ILE A 89 2.29 -4.29 -8.91
CA ILE A 89 3.60 -3.97 -8.36
C ILE A 89 4.36 -5.27 -8.19
N SER A 90 5.41 -5.45 -8.99
CA SER A 90 6.24 -6.64 -8.91
C SER A 90 7.54 -6.38 -8.14
N SER A 91 8.03 -7.39 -7.42
CA SER A 91 9.24 -7.27 -6.59
C SER A 91 10.20 -8.44 -6.78
N TYR A 92 11.51 -8.15 -6.71
CA TYR A 92 12.52 -9.20 -6.51
C TYR A 92 12.67 -9.60 -5.04
N GLY A 93 12.22 -8.74 -4.11
CA GLY A 93 12.30 -8.95 -2.66
C GLY A 93 10.99 -9.41 -2.02
N PRO A 94 10.95 -9.45 -0.68
CA PRO A 94 9.74 -9.68 0.08
C PRO A 94 8.69 -8.59 -0.20
N LEU A 95 7.45 -8.98 -0.49
CA LEU A 95 6.37 -8.04 -0.84
C LEU A 95 6.01 -7.10 0.33
N LEU A 96 6.16 -7.60 1.56
CA LEU A 96 5.91 -6.78 2.75
C LEU A 96 6.91 -5.62 2.87
N ASP A 97 8.13 -5.74 2.36
CA ASP A 97 9.11 -4.65 2.42
C ASP A 97 8.64 -3.45 1.59
N ILE A 98 7.99 -3.69 0.45
CA ILE A 98 7.38 -2.63 -0.36
C ILE A 98 6.20 -2.01 0.38
N ILE A 99 5.31 -2.84 0.94
CA ILE A 99 4.11 -2.35 1.62
C ILE A 99 4.45 -1.55 2.88
N LEU A 100 5.46 -1.99 3.62
CA LEU A 100 5.97 -1.28 4.80
C LEU A 100 6.80 -0.05 4.41
N GLY A 101 7.27 0.03 3.16
CA GLY A 101 7.94 1.19 2.59
C GLY A 101 7.02 2.36 2.26
N PHE A 102 5.68 2.19 2.33
CA PHE A 102 4.74 3.26 2.02
C PHE A 102 4.86 4.47 2.96
N HIS A 103 4.72 5.66 2.37
CA HIS A 103 4.76 6.96 3.04
C HIS A 103 3.56 7.26 3.95
N SER A 104 2.63 6.31 4.13
CA SER A 104 1.39 6.51 4.88
C SER A 104 0.97 5.22 5.60
N MET A 105 0.76 5.30 6.92
CA MET A 105 0.33 4.13 7.71
C MET A 105 -1.09 3.67 7.38
N CYS A 106 -1.94 4.54 6.85
CA CYS A 106 -3.32 4.17 6.47
C CYS A 106 -3.39 3.09 5.39
N VAL A 107 -2.31 2.88 4.61
CA VAL A 107 -2.22 1.85 3.57
C VAL A 107 -1.46 0.61 4.01
N MET A 108 -1.02 0.53 5.26
CA MET A 108 -0.33 -0.64 5.80
C MET A 108 -1.33 -1.73 6.22
N ASN A 109 -2.23 -2.07 5.30
CA ASN A 109 -3.20 -3.16 5.42
C ASN A 109 -2.99 -4.12 4.26
N VAL A 110 -3.01 -5.42 4.54
CA VAL A 110 -2.69 -6.45 3.55
C VAL A 110 -3.79 -7.48 3.52
N VAL A 111 -4.35 -7.74 2.35
CA VAL A 111 -5.24 -8.88 2.11
C VAL A 111 -4.44 -9.96 1.40
N ALA A 112 -4.28 -11.11 2.06
CA ALA A 112 -3.64 -12.30 1.52
C ALA A 112 -4.71 -13.38 1.22
N HIS A 113 -4.28 -14.56 0.80
CA HIS A 113 -5.21 -15.63 0.40
C HIS A 113 -6.20 -16.08 1.49
N LYS A 114 -5.79 -16.14 2.76
CA LYS A 114 -6.63 -16.65 3.87
C LYS A 114 -7.02 -15.59 4.90
N TYR A 115 -6.29 -14.49 4.94
CA TYR A 115 -6.40 -13.51 6.01
C TYR A 115 -6.16 -12.12 5.45
N ALA A 116 -6.87 -11.14 6.02
CA ALA A 116 -6.51 -9.74 5.94
C ALA A 116 -5.87 -9.29 7.26
N TYR A 117 -4.86 -8.43 7.16
CA TYR A 117 -4.14 -7.84 8.28
C TYR A 117 -4.20 -6.31 8.23
N CYS A 118 -4.61 -5.69 9.32
CA CYS A 118 -4.43 -4.26 9.55
C CYS A 118 -3.33 -4.09 10.60
N LEU A 119 -2.20 -3.47 10.26
CA LEU A 119 -1.03 -3.42 11.13
C LEU A 119 -1.16 -2.40 12.28
N TYR A 120 -1.97 -1.36 12.07
CA TYR A 120 -2.21 -0.28 13.03
C TYR A 120 -3.72 -0.02 13.23
N PRO A 121 -4.50 -1.02 13.69
CA PRO A 121 -5.96 -0.97 13.65
C PRO A 121 -6.54 0.18 14.49
N LYS A 122 -6.00 0.45 15.67
CA LYS A 122 -6.48 1.55 16.51
C LYS A 122 -6.30 2.91 15.84
N VAL A 123 -5.12 3.15 15.28
CA VAL A 123 -4.78 4.43 14.65
C VAL A 123 -5.53 4.60 13.32
N THR A 124 -5.56 3.56 12.50
CA THR A 124 -6.17 3.58 11.17
C THR A 124 -7.70 3.56 11.24
N LEU A 125 -8.30 2.65 12.01
CA LEU A 125 -9.75 2.39 11.95
C LEU A 125 -10.56 3.21 12.96
N ILE A 126 -10.01 3.45 14.16
CA ILE A 126 -10.74 4.16 15.23
C ILE A 126 -10.40 5.64 15.23
N ILE A 127 -9.10 5.97 15.30
CA ILE A 127 -8.65 7.37 15.38
C ILE A 127 -8.73 8.07 14.02
N LYS A 128 -8.74 7.31 12.91
CA LYS A 128 -8.62 7.81 11.53
C LYS A 128 -7.46 8.80 11.42
N ALA A 129 -6.27 8.36 11.80
CA ALA A 129 -5.04 9.13 11.63
C ALA A 129 -4.03 8.36 10.78
N SER A 130 -3.18 9.08 10.05
CA SER A 130 -2.06 8.49 9.32
C SER A 130 -0.81 9.31 9.56
N ILE A 131 0.31 8.63 9.86
CA ILE A 131 1.62 9.27 9.78
C ILE A 131 1.94 9.40 8.30
N VAL A 132 2.18 10.63 7.85
CA VAL A 132 2.63 10.91 6.49
C VAL A 132 4.06 11.41 6.50
N GLN A 133 4.82 11.04 5.48
CA GLN A 133 6.12 11.66 5.25
C GLN A 133 5.93 13.08 4.73
N SER A 134 6.74 14.02 5.25
CA SER A 134 6.89 15.35 4.66
C SER A 134 7.61 15.19 3.32
N GLY A 135 6.86 15.26 2.22
CA GLY A 135 7.39 15.23 0.87
C GLY A 135 6.56 16.17 0.00
N ASP A 136 7.25 17.00 -0.79
CA ASP A 136 6.63 18.06 -1.58
C ASP A 136 6.36 17.63 -3.03
N ASP A 137 6.54 16.35 -3.36
CA ASP A 137 6.23 15.87 -4.70
C ASP A 137 4.70 15.70 -4.90
N ASN A 138 4.27 15.86 -6.16
CA ASN A 138 2.85 15.84 -6.53
C ASN A 138 2.15 14.52 -6.14
N ASN A 139 2.87 13.39 -6.13
CA ASN A 139 2.29 12.09 -5.78
C ASN A 139 2.03 11.99 -4.28
N THR A 140 2.95 12.48 -3.47
CA THR A 140 2.84 12.56 -2.01
C THR A 140 1.69 13.48 -1.63
N ILE A 141 1.60 14.67 -2.22
CA ILE A 141 0.50 15.62 -1.99
C ILE A 141 -0.84 15.00 -2.41
N ARG A 142 -0.90 14.33 -3.56
CA ARG A 142 -2.12 13.66 -4.03
C ARG A 142 -2.55 12.54 -3.08
N ALA A 143 -1.63 11.73 -2.59
CA ALA A 143 -1.92 10.67 -1.63
C ALA A 143 -2.39 11.25 -0.28
N GLN A 144 -1.75 12.31 0.20
CA GLN A 144 -2.17 13.03 1.41
C GLN A 144 -3.60 13.55 1.27
N ASN A 145 -3.90 14.30 0.21
CA ASN A 145 -5.24 14.81 -0.06
C ASN A 145 -6.27 13.67 -0.17
N LYS A 146 -5.94 12.58 -0.89
CA LYS A 146 -6.80 11.39 -1.03
C LYS A 146 -7.26 10.84 0.32
N TYR A 147 -6.38 10.78 1.32
CA TYR A 147 -6.74 10.25 2.64
C TYR A 147 -7.32 11.32 3.57
N ALA A 148 -6.91 12.58 3.45
CA ALA A 148 -7.54 13.70 4.16
C ALA A 148 -9.02 13.82 3.79
N ASP A 149 -9.36 13.73 2.50
CA ASP A 149 -10.74 13.76 1.99
C ASP A 149 -11.59 12.59 2.51
N ARG A 150 -10.94 11.49 2.90
CA ARG A 150 -11.58 10.32 3.54
C ARG A 150 -11.70 10.46 5.06
N GLY A 151 -11.38 11.64 5.61
CA GLY A 151 -11.47 11.96 7.03
C GLY A 151 -10.26 11.55 7.85
N TYR A 152 -9.13 11.21 7.22
CA TYR A 152 -7.91 10.89 7.97
C TYR A 152 -7.16 12.17 8.37
N ARG A 153 -6.86 12.29 9.66
CA ARG A 153 -5.93 13.31 10.15
C ARG A 153 -4.50 12.92 9.78
N LEU A 154 -3.88 13.72 8.92
CA LEU A 154 -2.48 13.53 8.54
C LEU A 154 -1.57 14.10 9.64
N LEU A 155 -0.71 13.26 10.19
CA LEU A 155 0.21 13.61 11.27
C LEU A 155 1.64 13.57 10.75
N CYS A 156 2.42 14.58 11.08
CA CYS A 156 3.87 14.52 10.97
C CYS A 156 4.43 13.71 12.16
N HIS A 157 5.60 13.10 11.97
CA HIS A 157 6.27 12.31 13.03
C HIS A 157 6.51 13.13 14.32
N GLU A 158 6.65 14.44 14.23
CA GLU A 158 6.84 15.32 15.39
C GLU A 158 5.58 15.45 16.26
N MET A 159 4.40 15.10 15.73
CA MET A 159 3.10 15.21 16.40
C MET A 159 2.66 13.92 17.11
N LEU A 160 3.53 12.90 17.16
CA LEU A 160 3.20 11.62 17.77
C LEU A 160 3.17 11.74 19.28
N THR A 161 1.99 11.63 19.88
CA THR A 161 1.85 11.48 21.32
C THR A 161 2.08 10.03 21.74
N PRO A 162 2.63 9.75 22.94
CA PRO A 162 2.84 8.39 23.46
C PRO A 162 1.57 7.53 23.58
N THR A 163 0.40 8.16 23.43
CA THR A 163 -0.94 7.55 23.53
C THR A 163 -1.44 6.92 22.23
N LEU A 164 -0.86 7.29 21.09
CA LEU A 164 -1.05 6.55 19.86
C LEU A 164 -0.10 5.33 19.92
N ASP A 165 -0.57 4.14 19.52
CA ASP A 165 0.18 2.87 19.59
C ASP A 165 1.38 2.81 18.60
N PHE A 166 2.21 3.85 18.60
CA PHE A 166 3.46 3.96 17.83
C PHE A 166 4.65 3.46 18.65
N GLN A 167 4.43 2.49 19.54
CA GLN A 167 5.52 1.92 20.33
C GLN A 167 6.57 1.35 19.37
N LEU A 168 7.80 1.87 19.42
CA LEU A 168 8.98 1.29 18.77
C LEU A 168 9.27 -0.06 19.44
N GLN A 169 8.53 -1.08 19.03
CA GLN A 169 8.73 -2.46 19.41
C GLN A 169 8.95 -3.29 18.15
N SER A 170 9.58 -4.46 18.30
CA SER A 170 9.62 -5.42 17.22
C SER A 170 8.20 -5.89 16.93
N ARG A 171 7.72 -5.62 15.72
CA ARG A 171 6.38 -5.95 15.23
C ARG A 171 6.49 -7.06 14.19
N SER A 172 5.45 -7.89 14.09
CA SER A 172 5.33 -8.88 13.02
C SER A 172 3.89 -8.97 12.53
N VAL A 173 3.71 -9.33 11.27
CA VAL A 173 2.36 -9.47 10.68
C VAL A 173 1.59 -10.54 11.45
N GLY A 174 0.41 -10.17 11.96
CA GLY A 174 -0.43 -11.06 12.76
C GLY A 174 -0.08 -11.11 14.25
N ASP A 175 0.80 -10.22 14.73
CA ASP A 175 1.03 -10.07 16.17
C ASP A 175 -0.23 -9.57 16.91
N ARG A 176 -0.17 -9.55 18.24
CA ARG A 176 -1.27 -9.11 19.12
C ARG A 176 -1.72 -7.65 18.90
N HIS A 177 -0.94 -6.86 18.16
CA HIS A 177 -1.22 -5.46 17.87
C HIS A 177 -1.80 -5.27 16.46
N CYS A 178 -1.81 -6.33 15.64
CA CYS A 178 -2.51 -6.37 14.36
C CYS A 178 -3.97 -6.77 14.57
N GLN A 179 -4.86 -6.22 13.74
CA GLN A 179 -6.18 -6.83 13.56
C GLN A 179 -6.10 -7.83 12.42
N THR A 180 -6.44 -9.08 12.71
CA THR A 180 -6.47 -10.17 11.73
C THR A 180 -7.92 -10.56 11.47
N LEU A 181 -8.30 -10.61 10.19
CA LEU A 181 -9.62 -11.03 9.74
C LEU A 181 -9.47 -12.27 8.84
N PRO A 182 -10.10 -13.42 9.15
CA PRO A 182 -10.17 -14.56 8.23
C PRO A 182 -11.06 -14.22 7.02
N LEU A 183 -10.70 -14.74 5.85
CA LEU A 183 -11.41 -14.55 4.57
C LEU A 183 -12.13 -15.81 4.11
#